data_AF-X1E698-F1
#
_entry.id   AF-X1E698-F1
#
_cell.length_a   1.000
_cell.length_b   1.000
_cell.length_c   1.000
_cell.angle_alpha   90.00
_cell.angle_beta   90.00
_cell.angle_gamma   90.00
#
_symmetry.space_group_name_H-M   'P 1'
#
loop_
_entity.id
_entity.type
_entity.pdbx_description
1 polymer ?
#
loop_
_entity_poly.entity_id
_entity_poly.type
_entity_poly.pdbx_seq_one_letter_code
_entity_poly.pdbx_strand_id
1 'polypeptide(L)' 'DIKYTEPVTASFTEDEYDLLIITHSKFEDDLQDLVNHKNSIGTRTIMRTVDDIYD' A
#
# COMPACT_ATOMS: atom_id res chain seq x y z
N ASP A 1 32.45 -17.53 -7.52
CA ASP A 1 31.71 -16.89 -8.62
C ASP A 1 30.22 -16.95 -8.28
N ILE A 2 29.53 -15.82 -8.24
CA ILE A 2 28.08 -15.77 -7.94
C ILE A 2 27.36 -15.35 -9.21
N LYS A 3 26.59 -16.26 -9.79
CA LYS A 3 25.72 -15.97 -10.94
C LYS A 3 24.32 -15.68 -10.42
N TYR A 4 23.86 -14.46 -10.64
CA TYR A 4 22.46 -14.08 -10.41
C TYR A 4 21.60 -14.62 -11.55
N THR A 5 20.48 -15.24 -11.20
CA THR A 5 19.42 -15.65 -12.13
C THR A 5 18.15 -14.91 -11.75
N GLU A 6 17.61 -14.15 -12.70
CA GLU A 6 16.37 -13.40 -12.52
C GLU A 6 15.19 -14.36 -12.31
N PRO A 7 14.26 -14.06 -11.38
CA PRO A 7 13.12 -14.95 -11.11
C PRO A 7 12.18 -14.99 -12.31
N VAL A 8 11.80 -16.20 -12.73
CA VAL A 8 10.91 -16.44 -13.89
C VAL A 8 9.44 -16.07 -13.59
N THR A 9 9.09 -15.97 -12.31
CA THR A 9 7.76 -15.59 -11.83
C THR A 9 7.86 -14.25 -11.12
N ALA A 10 7.10 -13.25 -11.59
CA ALA A 10 6.93 -12.00 -10.86
C ALA A 10 6.43 -12.32 -9.44
N SER A 11 7.07 -11.77 -8.41
CA SER A 11 6.69 -12.03 -7.01
C SER A 11 5.33 -11.42 -6.65
N PHE A 12 4.78 -10.57 -7.50
CA PHE A 12 3.44 -10.02 -7.41
C PHE A 12 2.64 -10.57 -8.59
N THR A 13 1.71 -11.48 -8.31
CA THR A 13 0.95 -12.23 -9.31
C THR A 13 -0.51 -11.77 -9.42
N GLU A 14 -0.97 -10.86 -8.57
CA GLU A 14 -2.33 -10.35 -8.63
C GLU A 14 -2.31 -8.86 -8.98
N ASP A 15 -2.87 -8.54 -10.15
CA ASP A 15 -3.14 -7.16 -10.60
C ASP A 15 -4.16 -6.45 -9.67
N GLU A 16 -4.80 -7.19 -8.77
CA GLU A 16 -5.80 -6.73 -7.82
C GLU A 16 -5.31 -6.99 -6.39
N TYR A 17 -5.13 -5.91 -5.63
CA TYR A 17 -4.79 -5.96 -4.21
C TYR A 17 -5.47 -4.83 -3.46
N ASP A 18 -5.75 -5.06 -2.18
CA ASP A 18 -6.15 -4.01 -1.26
C ASP A 18 -4.89 -3.40 -0.63
N LEU A 19 -4.83 -2.07 -0.56
CA LEU A 19 -3.72 -1.32 0.06
C LEU A 19 -4.13 -0.82 1.44
N LEU A 20 -3.41 -1.25 2.49
CA LEU A 20 -3.53 -0.70 3.83
C LEU A 20 -2.35 0.23 4.12
N ILE A 21 -2.65 1.49 4.43
CA ILE A 21 -1.69 2.49 4.88
C ILE A 21 -1.85 2.63 6.40
N ILE A 22 -0.77 2.36 7.14
CA ILE A 22 -0.70 2.59 8.59
C ILE A 22 0.25 3.77 8.79
N THR A 23 -0.24 4.84 9.39
CA THR A 23 0.52 6.09 9.55
C THR A 23 0.22 6.76 10.88
N HIS A 24 1.01 7.77 11.25
CA HIS A 24 0.66 8.64 12.38
C HIS A 24 -0.43 9.61 11.93
N SER A 25 -1.39 9.90 12.81
CA SER A 25 -2.48 10.89 12.62
C SER A 25 -2.04 12.25 12.02
N LYS A 26 -0.83 12.72 12.34
CA LYS A 26 -0.30 13.98 11.78
C LYS A 26 -0.08 13.98 10.26
N PHE A 27 -0.10 12.82 9.61
CA PHE A 27 0.08 12.66 8.16
C PHE A 27 -1.22 12.29 7.43
N GLU A 28 -2.35 12.23 8.15
CA GLU A 28 -3.62 11.80 7.58
C GLU A 28 -4.05 12.72 6.43
N ASP A 29 -4.04 14.03 6.68
CA ASP A 29 -4.41 15.04 5.68
C ASP A 29 -3.50 14.99 4.45
N ASP A 30 -2.17 14.89 4.66
CA ASP A 30 -1.18 14.86 3.58
C ASP A 30 -1.28 13.59 2.71
N LEU A 31 -1.73 12.46 3.28
CA LEU A 31 -1.82 11.17 2.59
C LEU A 31 -3.19 10.92 1.96
N GLN A 32 -4.19 11.77 2.22
CA GLN A 32 -5.53 11.61 1.68
C GLN A 32 -5.54 11.62 0.14
N ASP A 33 -4.67 12.43 -0.49
CA ASP A 33 -4.54 12.49 -1.95
C ASP A 33 -4.05 11.16 -2.54
N LEU A 34 -3.17 10.45 -1.83
CA LEU A 34 -2.70 9.13 -2.25
C LEU A 34 -3.83 8.09 -2.17
N VAL A 35 -4.61 8.12 -1.08
CA VAL A 35 -5.80 7.25 -0.92
C VAL A 35 -6.80 7.49 -2.04
N ASN A 36 -7.08 8.76 -2.35
CA ASN A 36 -8.00 9.15 -3.42
C ASN A 36 -7.52 8.67 -4.79
N HIS A 37 -6.25 8.92 -5.10
CA HIS A 37 -5.64 8.51 -6.36
C HIS A 37 -5.72 6.98 -6.54
N LYS A 38 -5.35 6.20 -5.52
CA LYS A 38 -5.35 4.73 -5.60
C LYS A 38 -6.77 4.16 -5.76
N ASN A 39 -7.74 4.66 -5.01
CA ASN A 39 -9.13 4.25 -5.17
C ASN A 39 -9.66 4.62 -6.58
N SER A 40 -9.27 5.77 -7.14
CA SER A 40 -9.71 6.20 -8.48
C SER A 40 -9.20 5.31 -9.62
N ILE A 41 -8.08 4.61 -9.42
CA ILE A 41 -7.51 3.67 -10.40
C ILE A 41 -7.88 2.20 -10.09
N GLY A 42 -8.82 1.96 -9.17
CA GLY A 42 -9.34 0.64 -8.87
C GLY A 42 -8.58 -0.14 -7.79
N THR A 43 -7.59 0.46 -7.13
CA THR A 43 -6.91 -0.15 -5.98
C THR A 43 -7.58 0.29 -4.69
N ARG A 44 -8.39 -0.59 -4.08
CA ARG A 44 -9.07 -0.28 -2.81
C ARG A 44 -8.02 0.06 -1.76
N THR A 45 -8.05 1.29 -1.27
CA THR A 45 -7.06 1.80 -0.32
C THR A 45 -7.73 2.24 0.97
N ILE A 46 -7.22 1.73 2.10
CA ILE A 46 -7.66 2.02 3.46
C ILE A 46 -6.51 2.67 4.20
N MET A 47 -6.75 3.81 4.85
CA MET A 47 -5.81 4.43 5.77
C MET A 47 -6.27 4.24 7.21
N ARG A 48 -5.33 3.93 8.10
CA ARG A 48 -5.52 3.84 9.55
C ARG A 48 -4.40 4.57 10.26
N THR A 49 -4.75 5.24 11.34
CA THR A 49 -3.75 5.83 12.22
C THR A 49 -3.23 4.79 13.20
N VAL A 50 -2.03 4.98 13.74
CA VAL A 50 -1.52 4.13 14.83
C VAL A 50 -2.40 4.25 16.08
N ASP A 51 -3.01 5.42 16.29
CA ASP A 51 -3.95 5.66 17.40
C ASP A 51 -5.18 4.73 17.27
N ASP A 52 -5.74 4.58 16.06
CA ASP A 52 -6.87 3.68 15.77
C ASP A 52 -6.59 2.18 16.05
N ILE A 53 -5.31 1.78 16.11
CA ILE A 53 -4.92 0.36 16.25
C ILE A 53 -4.86 -0.06 17.73
N TYR A 54 -4.68 0.89 18.64
CA TYR A 54 -4.58 0.62 20.07
C TYR A 54 -5.89 0.82 20.85
N ASP A 55 -6.92 1.37 20.21
CA ASP A 55 -8.31 1.48 20.72
C ASP A 55 -9.14 0.20 20.45
#